data_AF-A0A967F781-F1
#
_entry.id   AF-A0A967F781-F1
#
_cell.length_a   1.000
_cell.length_b   1.000
_cell.length_c   1.000
_cell.angle_alpha   90.00
_cell.angle_beta   90.00
_cell.angle_gamma   90.00
#
_symmetry.space_group_name_H-M   'P 1'
#
loop_
_entity.id
_entity.type
_entity.pdbx_description
1 polymer ?
#
loop_
_entity_poly.entity_id
_entity_poly.type
_entity_poly.pdbx_seq_one_letter_code
_entity_poly.pdbx_strand_id
1 'polypeptide(L)'
;NGWVYAGLVNVLRTLPMDHPSYPRYVQLFKDMSETIAGLQHDNGLWSPSLLASVATPETSGSGFMTYGLSWGVNVGLLDAETYGPVVRKGWQALVDAV
;
A
#
# COMPACT_ATOMS: atom_id res chain seq x y z
N ASN A 1 6.44 3.47 -7.57
CA ASN A 1 5.84 3.68 -6.23
C ASN A 1 5.82 2.43 -5.37
N GLY A 2 5.45 1.25 -5.89
CA GLY A 2 5.44 0.00 -5.12
C GLY A 2 6.72 -0.30 -4.34
N TRP A 3 7.89 -0.22 -4.99
CA TRP A 3 9.20 -0.44 -4.33
C TRP A 3 9.47 0.48 -3.14
N VAL A 4 9.20 1.78 -3.28
CA VAL A 4 9.39 2.75 -2.19
C VAL A 4 8.45 2.43 -1.03
N TYR A 5 7.20 2.11 -1.34
CA TYR A 5 6.19 1.82 -0.33
C TYR A 5 6.48 0.54 0.45
N ALA A 6 6.83 -0.56 -0.25
CA ALA A 6 7.28 -1.79 0.38
C ALA A 6 8.63 -1.62 1.12
N GLY A 7 9.50 -0.73 0.62
CA GLY A 7 10.73 -0.34 1.30
C GLY A 7 10.48 0.36 2.63
N LEU A 8 9.47 1.24 2.72
CA LEU A 8 9.08 1.89 3.97
C LEU A 8 8.60 0.89 5.02
N VAL A 9 7.88 -0.16 4.60
CA VAL A 9 7.53 -1.27 5.50
C VAL A 9 8.78 -1.90 6.09
N ASN A 10 9.79 -2.19 5.27
CA ASN A 10 11.03 -2.78 5.76
C ASN A 10 11.75 -1.83 6.74
N VAL A 11 11.83 -0.54 6.43
CA VAL A 11 12.40 0.48 7.33
C VAL A 11 11.66 0.46 8.67
N LEU A 12 10.32 0.53 8.68
CA LEU A 12 9.54 0.56 9.92
C LEU A 12 9.60 -0.74 10.72
N ARG A 13 9.88 -1.88 10.07
CA ARG A 13 10.08 -3.18 10.74
C ARG A 13 11.45 -3.31 11.41
N THR A 14 12.47 -2.62 10.90
CA THR A 14 13.85 -2.77 11.37
C THR A 14 14.34 -1.59 12.19
N LEU A 15 13.77 -0.41 11.99
CA LEU A 15 14.18 0.81 12.68
C LEU A 15 13.68 0.77 14.13
N PRO A 16 14.55 1.02 15.13
CA PRO A 16 14.11 1.14 16.52
C PRO A 16 13.03 2.22 16.67
N MET A 17 12.01 1.96 17.49
CA MET A 17 10.87 2.87 17.67
C MET A 17 11.27 4.20 18.34
N ASP A 18 12.36 4.20 19.10
CA ASP A 18 12.95 5.37 19.76
C ASP A 18 13.93 6.14 18.85
N HIS A 19 14.21 5.63 17.64
CA HIS A 19 15.05 6.33 16.68
C HIS A 19 14.40 7.67 16.29
N PRO A 20 15.14 8.80 16.26
CA PRO A 20 14.58 10.13 16.03
C PRO A 20 13.86 10.29 14.69
N SER A 21 14.21 9.48 13.69
CA SER A 21 13.54 9.48 12.37
C SER A 21 12.30 8.60 12.28
N TYR A 22 12.00 7.76 13.28
CA TYR A 22 10.87 6.83 13.23
C TYR A 22 9.53 7.54 12.99
N PRO A 23 9.19 8.64 13.71
CA PRO A 23 7.92 9.35 13.48
C PRO A 23 7.78 9.88 12.05
N ARG A 24 8.89 10.33 11.43
CA ARG A 24 8.91 10.81 10.05
C ARG A 24 8.55 9.69 9.07
N TYR A 25 9.10 8.49 9.25
CA TYR A 25 8.81 7.37 8.37
C TYR A 25 7.38 6.84 8.56
N VAL A 26 6.86 6.87 9.79
CA VAL A 26 5.44 6.55 10.05
C VAL A 26 4.53 7.53 9.31
N GLN A 27 4.82 8.84 9.39
CA GLN A 27 4.01 9.83 8.69
C GLN A 27 4.08 9.63 7.17
N LEU A 28 5.28 9.48 6.61
CA LEU A 28 5.45 9.23 5.18
C LEU A 28 4.71 7.96 4.72
N PHE A 29 4.75 6.89 5.52
CA PHE A 29 4.02 5.67 5.22
C PHE A 29 2.50 5.92 5.22
N LYS A 30 1.97 6.67 6.19
CA LYS A 30 0.54 7.01 6.26
C LYS A 30 0.10 7.87 5.07
N ASP A 31 0.85 8.92 4.74
CA ASP A 31 0.56 9.81 3.60
C ASP A 31 0.53 9.05 2.27
N MET A 32 1.52 8.17 2.07
CA MET A 32 1.54 7.29 0.90
C MET A 32 0.38 6.29 0.90
N SER A 33 0.00 5.74 2.06
CA SER A 33 -1.11 4.78 2.18
C SER A 33 -2.45 5.42 1.80
N GLU A 34 -2.71 6.64 2.26
CA GLU A 34 -3.90 7.41 1.89
C GLU A 34 -3.96 7.65 0.37
N THR A 35 -2.86 8.12 -0.23
CA THR A 35 -2.80 8.39 -1.66
C THR A 35 -2.94 7.11 -2.49
N ILE A 36 -2.26 6.02 -2.11
CA ILE A 36 -2.34 4.73 -2.79
C ILE A 36 -3.78 4.18 -2.71
N ALA A 37 -4.40 4.20 -1.53
CA ALA A 37 -5.76 3.72 -1.36
C ALA A 37 -6.76 4.47 -2.25
N GLY A 38 -6.62 5.80 -2.37
CA GLY A 38 -7.48 6.64 -3.22
C GLY A 38 -7.30 6.44 -4.73
N LEU A 39 -6.21 5.79 -5.17
CA LEU A 39 -5.89 5.56 -6.58
C LEU A 39 -6.20 4.13 -7.05
N GLN A 40 -6.79 3.29 -6.20
CA GLN A 40 -7.16 1.92 -6.60
C GLN A 40 -8.31 1.95 -7.62
N HIS A 41 -8.16 1.26 -8.73
CA HIS A 41 -9.21 1.17 -9.74
C HIS A 41 -10.34 0.22 -9.32
N ASP A 42 -11.44 0.24 -10.09
CA ASP A 42 -12.59 -0.63 -9.86
C ASP A 42 -12.28 -2.12 -10.01
N ASN A 43 -11.31 -2.45 -10.84
CA ASN A 43 -10.79 -3.81 -10.97
C ASN A 43 -9.87 -4.25 -9.83
N GLY A 44 -9.61 -3.39 -8.83
CA GLY A 44 -8.78 -3.70 -7.66
C GLY A 44 -7.28 -3.52 -7.84
N LEU A 45 -6.80 -3.31 -9.07
CA LEU A 45 -5.39 -3.08 -9.37
C LEU A 45 -5.07 -1.59 -9.43
N TRP A 46 -3.77 -1.30 -9.46
CA TRP A 46 -3.21 0.01 -9.73
C TRP A 46 -2.52 0.02 -11.08
N SER A 47 -2.72 1.08 -11.85
CA SER A 47 -2.09 1.23 -13.16
C SER A 47 -0.58 1.52 -13.06
N PRO A 48 0.23 1.17 -14.08
CA PRO A 48 1.66 1.50 -14.12
C PRO A 48 1.90 3.01 -13.99
N SER A 49 1.01 3.80 -14.63
CA SER A 49 0.85 5.22 -14.36
C SER A 49 -0.30 5.39 -13.37
N LEU A 50 0.04 5.68 -12.11
CA LEU A 50 -0.93 5.76 -11.02
C LEU A 50 -2.02 6.83 -11.21
N LEU A 51 -1.75 7.84 -12.03
CA LEU A 51 -2.68 8.95 -12.30
C LEU A 51 -3.36 8.81 -13.67
N ALA A 52 -3.20 7.67 -14.36
CA ALA A 52 -3.88 7.43 -15.62
C ALA A 52 -5.38 7.24 -15.39
N SER A 53 -6.19 7.83 -16.28
CA SER A 53 -7.64 7.64 -16.29
C SER A 53 -8.05 6.25 -16.78
N VAL A 54 -7.22 5.61 -17.61
CA VAL A 54 -7.46 4.26 -18.12
C VAL A 54 -6.81 3.25 -17.17
N ALA A 55 -7.63 2.33 -16.65
CA ALA A 55 -7.16 1.23 -15.82
C ALA A 55 -6.42 0.20 -16.66
N THR A 56 -5.08 0.23 -16.60
CA THR A 56 -4.22 -0.77 -17.24
C THR A 56 -3.79 -1.78 -16.19
N PRO A 57 -4.15 -3.08 -16.32
CA PRO A 57 -3.74 -4.10 -15.37
C PRO A 57 -2.21 -4.18 -15.23
N GLU A 58 -1.73 -4.15 -13.99
CA GLU A 58 -0.31 -4.30 -13.65
C GLU A 58 -0.22 -4.96 -12.26
N THR A 59 0.49 -6.07 -12.15
CA THR A 59 0.43 -6.96 -10.98
C THR A 59 1.55 -6.74 -9.98
N SER A 60 2.75 -6.32 -10.41
CA SER A 60 3.91 -6.19 -9.51
C SER A 60 3.76 -5.00 -8.56
N GLY A 61 3.37 -3.83 -9.07
CA GLY A 61 3.06 -2.65 -8.28
C GLY A 61 1.84 -2.87 -7.38
N SER A 62 0.78 -3.47 -7.92
CA SER A 62 -0.41 -3.84 -7.15
C SER A 62 -0.09 -4.82 -6.01
N GLY A 63 0.83 -5.76 -6.23
CA GLY A 63 1.35 -6.66 -5.20
C GLY A 63 2.02 -5.90 -4.05
N PHE A 64 2.93 -4.97 -4.37
CA PHE A 64 3.59 -4.14 -3.35
C PHE A 64 2.62 -3.24 -2.58
N MET A 65 1.63 -2.66 -3.26
CA MET A 65 0.61 -1.79 -2.62
C MET A 65 -0.29 -2.59 -1.68
N THR A 66 -0.77 -3.75 -2.13
CA THR A 66 -1.56 -4.67 -1.30
C THR A 66 -0.77 -5.15 -0.07
N TYR A 67 0.51 -5.49 -0.25
CA TYR A 67 1.41 -5.83 0.84
C TYR A 67 1.55 -4.70 1.86
N GLY A 68 1.88 -3.48 1.42
CA GLY A 68 2.10 -2.37 2.34
C GLY A 68 0.85 -1.98 3.11
N LEU A 69 -0.30 -1.92 2.45
CA LEU A 69 -1.59 -1.61 3.07
C LEU A 69 -1.99 -2.69 4.09
N SER A 70 -1.86 -3.97 3.72
CA SER A 70 -2.19 -5.08 4.62
C SER A 70 -1.27 -5.11 5.85
N TRP A 71 0.03 -4.86 5.67
CA TRP A 71 0.96 -4.76 6.78
C TRP A 71 0.61 -3.60 7.72
N GLY A 72 0.31 -2.41 7.17
CA GLY A 72 -0.08 -1.24 7.95
C GLY A 72 -1.32 -1.47 8.81
N VAL A 73 -2.31 -2.19 8.29
CA VAL A 73 -3.49 -2.61 9.06
C VAL A 73 -3.10 -3.60 10.16
N ASN A 74 -2.30 -4.61 9.85
CA ASN A 74 -1.92 -5.66 10.81
C ASN A 74 -1.15 -5.13 12.02
N VAL A 75 -0.37 -4.05 11.85
CA VAL A 75 0.41 -3.44 12.95
C VAL A 75 -0.29 -2.24 13.59
N GLY A 76 -1.53 -1.94 13.21
CA GLY A 76 -2.33 -0.85 13.78
C GLY A 76 -1.89 0.55 13.37
N LEU A 77 -1.07 0.70 12.32
CA LEU A 77 -0.71 2.00 11.77
C LEU A 77 -1.78 2.56 10.83
N LEU A 78 -2.59 1.69 10.24
CA LEU A 78 -3.71 2.03 9.35
C LEU A 78 -5.01 1.47 9.93
N ASP A 79 -6.08 2.24 9.82
CA ASP A 79 -7.42 1.85 10.29
C ASP A 79 -8.00 0.68 9.46
N ALA A 80 -8.48 -0.35 10.13
CA ALA A 80 -8.93 -1.57 9.47
C ALA A 80 -10.24 -1.38 8.69
N GLU A 81 -11.13 -0.49 9.15
CA GLU A 81 -12.40 -0.21 8.48
C GLU A 81 -12.17 0.56 7.17
N THR A 82 -11.24 1.51 7.20
CA THR A 82 -10.87 2.34 6.04
C THR A 82 -10.08 1.55 4.99
N TYR A 83 -9.02 0.85 5.41
CA TYR A 83 -8.07 0.23 4.46
C TYR A 83 -8.34 -1.25 4.19
N GLY A 84 -9.08 -1.94 5.06
CA GLY A 84 -9.43 -3.35 4.90
C GLY A 84 -10.14 -3.67 3.57
N PRO A 85 -11.15 -2.89 3.12
CA PRO A 85 -11.77 -3.09 1.82
C PRO A 85 -10.80 -2.97 0.64
N VAL A 86 -9.89 -2.00 0.67
CA VAL A 86 -8.86 -1.76 -0.36
C VAL A 86 -7.91 -2.95 -0.46
N VAL A 87 -7.45 -3.46 0.67
CA VAL A 87 -6.59 -4.65 0.76
C VAL A 87 -7.29 -5.87 0.18
N ARG A 88 -8.53 -6.15 0.60
CA ARG A 88 -9.29 -7.32 0.11
C ARG A 88 -9.51 -7.25 -1.40
N LYS A 89 -9.84 -6.08 -1.92
CA LYS A 89 -10.04 -5.85 -3.35
C LYS A 89 -8.75 -6.06 -4.14
N GLY A 90 -7.64 -5.54 -3.66
CA GLY A 90 -6.32 -5.74 -4.27
C GLY A 90 -5.88 -7.20 -4.26
N TRP A 91 -6.09 -7.89 -3.13
CA TRP A 91 -5.80 -9.31 -3.01
C TRP A 91 -6.62 -10.16 -3.98
N GLN A 92 -7.94 -9.94 -4.05
CA GLN A 92 -8.80 -10.67 -4.99
C GLN A 92 -8.33 -10.49 -6.44
N ALA A 93 -8.04 -9.25 -6.85
CA ALA A 93 -7.57 -8.96 -8.19
C ALA A 93 -6.21 -9.62 -8.52
N LEU A 94 -5.34 -9.79 -7.52
CA LEU A 94 -4.06 -10.50 -7.68
C LEU A 94 -4.26 -12.02 -7.80
N VAL A 95 -5.20 -12.60 -7.04
CA VAL A 95 -5.54 -14.03 -7.15
C VAL A 95 -6.13 -14.34 -8.52
N ASP A 96 -7.00 -13.49 -9.05
CA ASP A 96 -7.63 -13.67 -10.35
C ASP A 96 -6.65 -13.50 -11.54
N ALA A 97 -5.45 -12.97 -11.30
CA ALA A 97 -4.42 -12.75 -12.31
C ALA A 97 -3.46 -13.95 -12.52
N VAL A 98 -3.71 -15.08 -11.85
CA VAL A 98 -2.91 -16.32 -11.90
C VAL A 98 -3.70 -17.46 -12.53
#